data_AF-A0A2V5KGY1-F1
#
_entry.id   AF-A0A2V5KGY1-F1
#
_cell.length_a   1.000
_cell.length_b   1.000
_cell.length_c   1.000
_cell.angle_alpha   90.00
_cell.angle_beta   90.00
_cell.angle_gamma   90.00
#
_symmetry.space_group_name_H-M   'P 1'
#
loop_
_entity.id
_entity.type
_entity.pdbx_description
1 polymer ?
#
loop_
_entity_poly.entity_id
_entity_poly.type
_entity_poly.pdbx_seq_one_letter_code
_entity_poly.pdbx_strand_id
1 'polypeptide(L)'
;MPETEEFVATGRRKTSVARIRMTPGSGKIDINGRSFEDYFPTAPLQNVVLQPLQSAKAVNAYDLWINTSGGGLLRRDPRMKERKKSGQPGARKRFQFLKR
;
A
#
# COMPACT_ATOMS: atom_id res chain seq x y z
N MET A 1 6.35 -21.84 27.44
CA MET A 1 5.76 -20.60 26.85
C MET A 1 5.16 -21.02 25.52
N PRO A 2 3.87 -20.79 25.24
CA PRO A 2 3.32 -21.12 23.93
C PRO A 2 4.01 -20.26 22.87
N GLU A 3 4.56 -20.90 21.84
CA GLU A 3 5.05 -20.18 20.66
C GLU A 3 3.85 -19.55 19.98
N THR A 4 3.82 -18.23 19.91
CA THR A 4 2.80 -17.52 19.15
C THR A 4 3.24 -17.55 17.70
N GLU A 5 2.45 -18.18 16.84
CA GLU A 5 2.75 -18.21 15.40
C GLU A 5 2.65 -16.78 14.83
N GLU A 6 3.81 -16.18 14.58
CA GLU A 6 3.93 -14.86 13.96
C GLU A 6 4.12 -15.03 12.45
N PHE A 7 3.18 -14.54 11.65
CA PHE A 7 3.35 -14.47 10.20
C PHE A 7 3.85 -13.09 9.80
N VAL A 8 4.94 -13.06 9.03
CA VAL A 8 5.55 -11.83 8.54
C VAL A 8 5.36 -11.75 7.03
N ALA A 9 4.81 -10.63 6.55
CA ALA A 9 4.60 -10.39 5.13
C ALA A 9 5.06 -8.98 4.73
N THR A 10 5.46 -8.81 3.47
CA THR A 10 5.83 -7.50 2.92
C THR A 10 5.07 -7.24 1.63
N GLY A 11 4.37 -6.11 1.56
CA GLY A 11 3.74 -5.58 0.35
C GLY A 11 4.54 -4.41 -0.21
N ARG A 12 4.67 -4.33 -1.54
CA ARG A 12 5.35 -3.21 -2.21
C ARG A 12 4.52 -2.69 -3.36
N ARG A 13 4.41 -1.37 -3.49
CA ARG A 13 3.76 -0.76 -4.64
C ARG A 13 4.33 0.62 -4.96
N LYS A 14 4.84 0.77 -6.17
CA LYS A 14 5.61 1.93 -6.62
C LYS A 14 6.77 2.23 -5.68
N THR A 15 6.62 3.27 -4.86
CA THR A 15 7.60 3.72 -3.87
C THR A 15 7.19 3.34 -2.44
N SER A 16 5.98 2.80 -2.24
CA SER A 16 5.47 2.41 -0.94
C SER A 16 5.85 0.99 -0.59
N VAL A 17 6.27 0.79 0.65
CA VAL A 17 6.58 -0.52 1.25
C VAL A 17 5.79 -0.64 2.54
N ALA A 18 4.99 -1.71 2.64
CA ALA A 18 4.24 -2.08 3.83
C ALA A 18 4.81 -3.38 4.39
N ARG A 19 5.22 -3.38 5.65
CA ARG A 19 5.66 -4.56 6.38
C ARG A 19 4.59 -4.90 7.41
N ILE A 20 4.11 -6.13 7.37
CA ILE A 20 3.00 -6.61 8.19
C ILE A 20 3.53 -7.72 9.08
N ARG A 21 3.21 -7.63 10.37
CA ARG A 21 3.29 -8.74 11.30
C ARG A 21 1.86 -9.07 11.70
N MET A 22 1.48 -10.34 11.60
CA MET A 22 0.15 -10.79 11.96
C MET A 22 0.23 -11.96 12.94
N THR A 23 -0.62 -11.91 13.95
CA THR A 23 -0.82 -12.97 14.94
C THR A 23 -2.29 -13.31 14.99
N PRO A 24 -2.68 -14.58 15.20
CA PRO A 24 -4.08 -14.93 15.41
C PRO A 24 -4.62 -14.18 16.64
N GLY A 25 -5.78 -13.54 16.51
CA GLY A 25 -6.25 -12.57 17.52
C GLY A 25 -7.61 -11.96 17.23
N SER A 26 -7.82 -10.74 17.74
CA SER A 26 -9.14 -10.08 17.82
C SER A 26 -9.57 -9.32 16.56
N GLY A 27 -8.67 -9.09 15.60
CA GLY A 27 -8.95 -8.29 14.41
C GLY A 27 -8.45 -6.84 14.48
N LYS A 28 -7.62 -6.49 15.46
CA LYS A 28 -7.11 -5.13 15.63
C LYS A 28 -6.10 -4.78 14.55
N ILE A 29 -6.26 -3.63 13.91
CA ILE A 29 -5.36 -3.15 12.84
C ILE A 29 -4.72 -1.83 13.26
N ASP A 30 -3.41 -1.88 13.52
CA ASP A 30 -2.60 -0.71 13.87
C ASP A 30 -1.60 -0.41 12.74
N ILE A 31 -1.57 0.84 12.27
CA ILE A 31 -0.69 1.30 11.18
C ILE A 31 0.20 2.43 11.69
N ASN A 32 1.52 2.22 11.73
CA ASN A 32 2.51 3.20 12.21
C ASN A 32 2.14 3.82 13.58
N GLY A 33 1.50 3.05 14.48
CA GLY A 33 1.05 3.52 15.79
C GLY A 33 -0.24 4.36 15.79
N ARG A 34 -0.97 4.42 14.66
CA ARG A 34 -2.32 4.99 14.56
C ARG A 34 -3.34 3.91 14.28
N SER A 35 -4.61 4.16 14.62
CA SER A 35 -5.71 3.29 14.23
C SER A 35 -5.84 3.26 12.71
N PHE A 36 -6.35 2.15 12.18
CA PHE A 36 -6.63 1.99 10.76
C PHE A 36 -7.54 3.10 10.19
N GLU A 37 -8.58 3.47 10.93
CA GLU A 37 -9.56 4.46 10.52
C GLU A 37 -8.96 5.87 10.44
N ASP A 38 -8.11 6.22 11.41
CA ASP A 38 -7.41 7.51 11.41
C ASP A 38 -6.37 7.62 10.30
N TYR A 39 -5.70 6.51 9.98
CA TYR A 39 -4.69 6.48 8.92
C TYR A 39 -5.33 6.56 7.53
N PHE A 40 -6.50 5.93 7.34
CA PHE A 40 -7.27 5.96 6.11
C PHE A 40 -8.66 6.57 6.33
N PRO A 41 -8.79 7.91 6.29
CA PRO A 41 -10.04 8.58 6.67
C PRO A 41 -11.18 8.43 5.65
N THR A 42 -10.91 7.90 4.45
CA THR A 42 -11.91 7.81 3.38
C THR A 42 -12.37 6.36 3.19
N ALA A 43 -13.68 6.15 3.12
CA ALA A 43 -14.29 4.83 2.94
C ALA A 43 -13.72 4.01 1.75
N PRO A 44 -13.43 4.60 0.57
CA PRO A 44 -12.81 3.84 -0.52
C PRO A 44 -11.42 3.28 -0.19
N LEU A 45 -10.63 3.97 0.63
CA LEU A 45 -9.32 3.47 1.06
C LEU A 45 -9.48 2.33 2.06
N GLN A 46 -10.45 2.45 2.97
CA GLN A 46 -10.74 1.42 3.95
C GLN A 46 -11.18 0.12 3.26
N ASN A 47 -12.09 0.23 2.29
CA ASN A 47 -12.56 -0.91 1.50
C ASN A 47 -11.41 -1.64 0.79
N VAL A 48 -10.43 -0.92 0.24
CA VAL A 48 -9.27 -1.53 -0.43
C VAL A 48 -8.43 -2.36 0.55
N VAL A 49 -8.27 -1.92 1.79
CA VAL A 49 -7.49 -2.64 2.81
C VAL A 49 -8.26 -3.85 3.36
N LEU A 50 -9.58 -3.73 3.52
CA LEU A 50 -10.44 -4.80 4.04
C LEU A 50 -10.75 -5.89 3.00
N GLN A 51 -10.80 -5.54 1.72
CA GLN A 51 -11.10 -6.47 0.61
C GLN A 51 -10.32 -7.80 0.64
N PRO A 52 -8.98 -7.84 0.80
CA PRO A 52 -8.25 -9.11 0.87
C PRO A 52 -8.67 -9.98 2.07
N LEU A 53 -8.95 -9.38 3.24
CA LEU A 53 -9.38 -10.10 4.43
C LEU A 53 -10.79 -10.67 4.26
N GLN A 54 -11.69 -9.91 3.61
CA GLN A 54 -13.04 -10.37 3.27
C GLN A 54 -12.99 -11.53 2.27
N SER A 55 -12.18 -11.43 1.23
CA SER A 55 -12.01 -12.49 0.23
C SER A 55 -11.47 -13.78 0.84
N ALA A 56 -10.54 -13.66 1.80
CA ALA A 56 -10.00 -14.79 2.54
C ALA A 56 -10.94 -15.32 3.64
N LYS A 57 -12.09 -14.67 3.86
CA LYS A 57 -13.02 -14.95 4.98
C LYS A 57 -12.32 -14.93 6.34
N ALA A 58 -11.27 -14.13 6.48
CA ALA A 58 -10.42 -14.02 7.66
C ALA A 58 -10.60 -12.68 8.39
N VAL A 59 -11.75 -12.03 8.19
CA VAL A 59 -12.09 -10.80 8.89
C VAL A 59 -12.20 -11.12 10.39
N ASN A 60 -11.50 -10.35 11.22
CA ASN A 60 -11.42 -10.51 12.68
C ASN A 60 -10.68 -11.76 13.20
N ALA A 61 -9.93 -12.47 12.35
CA ALA A 61 -9.16 -13.63 12.79
C ALA A 61 -7.73 -13.29 13.26
N TYR A 62 -7.18 -12.15 12.81
CA TYR A 62 -5.79 -11.78 13.02
C TYR A 62 -5.65 -10.34 13.49
N ASP A 63 -4.76 -10.10 14.45
CA ASP A 63 -4.27 -8.78 14.81
C ASP A 63 -3.10 -8.40 13.90
N LEU A 64 -3.12 -7.18 13.38
CA LEU A 64 -2.21 -6.69 12.33
C LEU A 64 -1.42 -5.49 12.83
N TRP A 65 -0.10 -5.64 12.90
CA TRP A 65 0.83 -4.52 13.08
C TRP A 65 1.52 -4.18 11.77
N ILE A 66 1.22 -3.01 11.24
CA ILE A 66 1.66 -2.60 9.91
C ILE A 66 2.59 -1.39 10.02
N ASN A 67 3.81 -1.55 9.52
CA ASN A 67 4.74 -0.46 9.31
C ASN A 67 4.77 -0.09 7.82
N THR A 68 4.28 1.10 7.48
CA THR A 68 4.28 1.61 6.10
C THR A 68 5.28 2.74 5.92
N SER A 69 6.04 2.68 4.83
CA SER A 69 7.05 3.67 4.47
C SER A 69 6.99 4.00 2.98
N GLY A 70 7.16 5.29 2.65
CA GLY A 70 7.24 5.76 1.26
C GLY A 70 5.90 5.88 0.52
N GLY A 71 5.92 6.68 -0.56
CA GLY A 71 4.74 6.97 -1.39
C GLY A 71 3.68 7.82 -0.69
N GLY A 72 2.40 7.58 -1.01
CA GLY A 72 1.27 8.34 -0.47
C GLY A 72 -0.01 7.50 -0.44
N LEU A 73 -1.02 7.96 0.30
CA LEU A 73 -2.24 7.23 0.66
C LEU A 73 -3.01 6.69 -0.55
N LEU A 74 -3.06 7.47 -1.63
CA LEU A 74 -3.88 7.16 -2.82
C LEU A 74 -3.01 6.85 -4.03
N ARG A 75 -2.80 5.56 -4.27
CA ARG A 75 -2.51 5.06 -5.62
C ARG A 75 -3.24 3.71 -5.75
N ARG A 76 -4.00 3.46 -6.83
CA ARG A 76 -4.60 2.13 -7.11
C ARG A 76 -3.77 1.30 -8.11
N ASP A 77 -3.26 1.95 -9.15
CA ASP A 77 -2.48 1.35 -10.24
C ASP A 77 -0.99 1.10 -9.89
N PRO A 78 -0.44 -0.13 -9.96
CA PRO A 78 0.95 -0.43 -9.56
C PRO A 78 2.04 0.17 -10.48
N ARG A 79 1.70 0.69 -11.67
CA ARG A 79 2.68 1.14 -12.67
C ARG A 79 3.57 2.28 -12.16
N MET A 80 4.87 2.16 -12.44
CA MET A 80 5.88 3.17 -12.14
C MET A 80 5.82 4.35 -13.13
N LYS A 81 6.21 5.54 -12.67
CA LYS A 81 6.29 6.72 -13.52
C LYS A 81 7.50 6.58 -14.46
N GLU A 82 7.27 6.72 -15.75
CA GLU A 82 8.35 6.71 -16.74
C GLU A 82 9.31 7.89 -16.54
N ARG A 83 10.61 7.64 -16.78
CA ARG A 83 11.66 8.66 -16.70
C ARG A 83 11.55 9.65 -17.87
N LYS A 84 11.95 10.90 -17.63
CA LYS A 84 12.19 11.90 -18.69
C LYS A 84 13.39 11.48 -19.54
N LYS A 85 13.21 11.40 -20.87
CA LYS A 85 14.31 11.13 -21.83
C LYS A 85 15.07 12.42 -22.16
N SER A 86 16.35 12.30 -22.52
CA SER A 86 17.14 13.46 -22.96
C SER A 86 16.51 14.09 -24.21
N GLY A 87 16.61 15.42 -24.33
CA GLY A 87 16.01 16.17 -25.45
C GLY A 87 14.48 16.24 -25.45
N GLN A 88 13.80 15.67 -24.44
CA GLN A 88 12.33 15.71 -24.33
C GLN A 88 11.89 16.54 -23.12
N PRO A 89 10.85 17.38 -23.23
CA PRO A 89 10.32 18.13 -22.09
C PRO A 89 9.62 17.25 -21.04
N GLY A 90 9.14 16.05 -21.40
CA GLY A 90 8.51 15.10 -20.48
C GLY A 90 8.90 13.66 -20.75
N ALA A 91 8.22 12.69 -20.10
CA ALA A 91 8.49 11.26 -20.33
C ALA A 91 8.23 10.83 -21.78
N ARG A 92 7.15 11.38 -22.38
CA ARG A 92 6.77 11.15 -23.78
C ARG A 92 6.47 12.43 -24.56
N LYS A 93 6.45 13.59 -23.89
CA LYS A 93 6.19 14.88 -24.53
C LYS A 93 7.40 15.26 -25.39
N ARG A 94 7.17 15.66 -26.64
CA ARG A 94 8.20 16.13 -27.57
C ARG A 94 8.00 17.62 -27.86
N PHE A 95 9.08 18.31 -28.23
CA PHE A 95 8.96 19.63 -28.84
C PHE A 95 8.29 19.49 -30.22
N GLN A 96 7.54 20.50 -30.63
CA GLN A 96 6.94 20.52 -31.96
C GLN A 96 8.06 20.58 -33.01
N PHE A 97 8.01 19.67 -33.98
CA PHE A 97 8.93 19.69 -35.11
C PHE A 97 8.45 20.71 -36.14
N LEU A 98 9.35 21.57 -36.61
CA LEU A 98 9.12 22.50 -37.70
C LEU A 98 10.09 22.15 -38.83
N LYS A 99 9.54 21.83 -40.00
CA LYS A 99 10.31 21.59 -41.23
C LYS A 99 10.51 22.93 -41.94
N ARG A 100 11.71 23.20 -42.41
CA ARG A 100 12.03 24.34 -43.28
C ARG A 100 12.01 23.90 -44.73
#